data_AF-A0A528CIK5-F1
#
_entry.id   AF-A0A528CIK5-F1
#
_cell.length_a   1.000
_cell.length_b   1.000
_cell.length_c   1.000
_cell.angle_alpha   90.00
_cell.angle_beta   90.00
_cell.angle_gamma   90.00
#
_symmetry.space_group_name_H-M   'P 1'
#
loop_
_entity.id
_entity.type
_entity.pdbx_description
1 polymer ?
#
loop_
_entity_poly.entity_id
_entity_poly.type
_entity_poly.pdbx_seq_one_letter_code
_entity_poly.pdbx_strand_id
1 'polypeptide(L)' 'MTTDDHIVFIVDDDARLREALSELLDSHDIRAAAFGSASEYIGADKPDIPA' A
#
# COMPACT_ATOMS: atom_id res chain seq x y z
N MET A 1 -9.27 -12.49 -16.80
CA MET A 1 -8.01 -12.58 -16.03
C MET A 1 -8.45 -12.52 -14.59
N THR A 2 -8.19 -13.56 -13.81
CA THR A 2 -8.50 -13.56 -12.37
C THR A 2 -7.56 -12.54 -11.77
N THR A 3 -8.06 -11.34 -11.47
CA THR A 3 -7.34 -10.35 -10.69
C THR A 3 -7.22 -10.96 -9.31
N ASP A 4 -6.13 -11.69 -9.05
CA ASP A 4 -5.71 -11.97 -7.69
C ASP A 4 -5.69 -10.60 -6.98
N ASP A 5 -6.53 -10.47 -5.95
CA ASP A 5 -6.81 -9.22 -5.26
C ASP A 5 -5.55 -8.84 -4.46
N HIS A 6 -4.56 -8.26 -5.14
CA HIS A 6 -3.26 -7.96 -4.58
C HIS A 6 -3.25 -6.58 -3.94
N ILE A 7 -2.62 -6.46 -2.77
CA ILE A 7 -2.45 -5.19 -2.07
C ILE A 7 -0.97 -4.86 -1.86
N VAL A 8 -0.55 -3.69 -2.31
CA VAL A 8 0.80 -3.19 -2.10
C VAL A 8 0.85 -2.40 -0.80
N PHE A 9 1.70 -2.80 0.14
CA PHE A 9 1.95 -2.05 1.36
C PHE A 9 3.22 -1.20 1.23
N ILE A 10 3.08 0.12 1.33
CA ILE A 10 4.19 1.07 1.26
C ILE A 10 4.55 1.48 2.68
N VAL A 11 5.81 1.30 3.09
CA VAL A 11 6.31 1.73 4.40
C VAL A 11 7.49 2.66 4.18
N ASP A 12 7.26 3.96 4.33
CA ASP A 12 8.26 4.99 4.06
C ASP A 12 8.03 6.21 4.97
N ASP A 13 9.06 6.83 5.53
CA ASP A 13 8.93 7.96 6.43
C ASP A 13 8.68 9.29 5.71
N ASP A 14 9.02 9.43 4.43
CA ASP A 14 8.74 10.63 3.63
C ASP A 14 7.29 10.62 3.10
N ALA A 15 6.51 11.61 3.53
CA ALA A 15 5.12 11.76 3.14
C ALA A 15 4.92 11.98 1.63
N ARG A 16 5.84 12.68 0.97
CA ARG A 16 5.75 12.99 -0.46
C ARG A 16 6.00 11.75 -1.30
N LEU A 17 6.90 10.86 -0.84
CA LEU A 17 7.16 9.61 -1.55
C LEU A 17 5.96 8.67 -1.45
N ARG A 18 5.37 8.54 -0.24
CA ARG A 18 4.15 7.75 -0.04
C ARG A 18 3.00 8.22 -0.91
N GLU A 19 2.78 9.52 -1.00
CA GLU A 19 1.73 10.12 -1.82
C GLU A 19 1.95 9.83 -3.30
N ALA A 20 3.15 10.12 -3.83
CA ALA A 20 3.49 9.87 -5.23
C ALA A 20 3.37 8.40 -5.63
N LEU A 21 3.80 7.48 -4.76
CA LEU A 21 3.65 6.03 -5.00
C LEU A 21 2.20 5.58 -4.93
N SER A 22 1.40 6.14 -4.02
CA SER A 22 -0.02 5.83 -3.93
C SER A 22 -0.77 6.28 -5.17
N GLU A 23 -0.51 7.50 -5.66
CA GLU A 23 -1.09 8.02 -6.91
C GLU A 23 -0.70 7.18 -8.12
N LEU A 24 0.57 6.75 -8.21
CA LEU A 24 1.05 5.91 -9.30
C LEU A 24 0.32 4.55 -9.31
N LEU A 25 0.19 3.90 -8.16
CA LEU A 25 -0.46 2.59 -8.07
C LEU A 25 -1.96 2.69 -8.34
N ASP A 26 -2.62 3.73 -7.83
CA ASP A 26 -4.03 4.01 -8.09
C ASP A 26 -4.29 4.22 -9.60
N SER A 27 -3.37 4.91 -10.31
CA SER A 27 -3.46 5.09 -11.77
C SER A 27 -3.39 3.81 -12.60
N HIS A 28 -2.95 2.70 -11.98
CA HIS A 28 -2.87 1.37 -12.56
C HIS A 28 -3.92 0.40 -12.00
N ASP A 29 -4.94 0.91 -11.28
CA ASP A 29 -5.96 0.11 -10.59
C ASP A 29 -5.35 -0.88 -9.58
N ILE A 30 -4.19 -0.56 -9.01
CA ILE A 30 -3.51 -1.38 -7.99
C ILE A 30 -3.87 -0.83 -6.61
N ARG A 31 -4.44 -1.70 -5.77
CA ARG A 31 -4.75 -1.35 -4.38
C ARG A 31 -3.44 -1.17 -3.60
N ALA A 32 -3.29 -0.01 -2.96
CA ALA A 32 -2.14 0.30 -2.13
C ALA A 32 -2.55 0.88 -0.77
N ALA A 33 -1.74 0.61 0.26
CA ALA A 33 -1.87 1.22 1.59
C ALA A 33 -0.50 1.72 2.06
N ALA A 34 -0.44 2.97 2.47
CA ALA A 34 0.80 3.66 2.81
C ALA A 34 0.91 3.95 4.31
N PHE A 35 2.08 3.69 4.88
CA PHE A 35 2.39 3.83 6.31
C PHE A 35 3.66 4.66 6.50
N GLY A 36 3.64 5.59 7.45
CA GLY A 36 4.77 6.46 7.78
C GLY A 36 5.86 5.79 8.61
N SER A 37 5.62 4.58 9.11
CA SER A 37 6.59 3.82 9.90
C SER A 37 6.28 2.33 9.93
N ALA A 38 7.28 1.51 10.26
CA ALA A 38 7.10 0.08 10.47
C ALA A 38 6.12 -0.24 11.62
N SER A 39 6.11 0.57 12.68
CA SER A 39 5.19 0.40 13.81
C SER A 39 3.74 0.57 13.38
N GLU A 40 3.47 1.56 12.53
CA GLU A 40 2.14 1.82 11.97
C GLU A 40 1.70 0.65 11.05
N TYR A 41 2.61 0.14 10.22
CA TYR A 41 2.35 -1.03 9.38
C TYR A 41 2.07 -2.32 10.16
N ILE A 42 2.78 -2.55 11.27
CA ILE A 42 2.58 -3.73 12.12
C ILE A 42 1.25 -3.64 12.88
N GLY A 43 0.86 -2.43 13.32
CA GLY A 43 -0.38 -2.19 14.07
C GLY A 43 -1.64 -2.11 13.22
N ALA A 44 -1.52 -2.04 11.89
CA ALA A 44 -2.65 -1.96 10.99
C ALA A 44 -3.30 -3.34 10.74
N ASP A 45 -4.63 -3.36 10.69
CA ASP A 45 -5.39 -4.53 10.27
C ASP A 45 -5.17 -4.77 8.77
N LYS A 46 -4.49 -5.86 8.43
CA LYS A 46 -4.20 -6.23 7.04
C LYS A 46 -5.34 -7.08 6.48
N PRO A 47 -5.88 -6.73 5.30
CA PRO A 47 -6.86 -7.58 4.64
C PRO A 47 -6.24 -8.96 4.35
N ASP A 48 -7.03 -10.01 4.48
CA ASP A 48 -6.62 -11.41 4.23
C ASP A 48 -6.55 -11.70 2.73
N ILE A 49 -5.66 -10.98 2.05
CA ILE A 49 -5.41 -11.06 0.62
C ILE A 49 -3.88 -11.04 0.35
N PRO A 50 -3.41 -11.62 -0.76
CA PRO A 50 -1.98 -11.69 -1.03
C PRO A 50 -1.37 -10.30 -1.20
N ALA A 51 -0.23 -10.07 -0.55
CA ALA A 51 0.54 -8.83 -0.63
C ALA A 51 1.75 -8.96 -1.54
#